data_AF-A0A524H495-F1
#
_entry.id   AF-A0A524H495-F1
#
_cell.length_a   1.000
_cell.length_b   1.000
_cell.length_c   1.000
_cell.angle_alpha   90.00
_cell.angle_beta   90.00
_cell.angle_gamma   90.00
#
_symmetry.space_group_name_H-M   'P 1'
#
loop_
_entity.id
_entity.type
_entity.pdbx_description
1 polymer ?
#
loop_
_entity_poly.entity_id
_entity_poly.type
_entity_poly.pdbx_seq_one_letter_code
_entity_poly.pdbx_strand_id
1 'polypeptide(L)'
;MAAGETGRGPCLPAGNHPRHPGAHGELAVPFDLHPAPAAGNRHQLGQVTRRMVRASVAQLRYILWDHDGVLVDTEEWYFQATRRAQAEVGVDLKRADYQEFRARGKTAWDLARQAGVAEPVIAHHRAHRDTYYQEYLRREEIAIPGVEEVLALLKDRYKMAIVTTSKRADFDLIHRSRSIVKHMEFVLTVEDYEKEKPS
;
A
#
# COMPACT_ATOMS: atom_id res chain seq x y z
N MET A 1 45.46 39.48 -9.62
CA MET A 1 46.48 38.77 -8.84
C MET A 1 45.75 37.68 -8.08
N ALA A 2 45.77 36.45 -8.61
CA ALA A 2 46.53 35.28 -8.12
C ALA A 2 45.69 34.50 -7.07
N ALA A 3 45.12 33.33 -7.37
CA ALA A 3 45.69 32.01 -7.72
C ALA A 3 46.15 31.19 -6.49
N GLY A 4 45.82 29.89 -6.51
CA GLY A 4 46.27 28.83 -5.57
C GLY A 4 45.08 28.14 -4.86
N GLU A 5 44.51 26.98 -5.25
CA GLU A 5 45.11 25.67 -5.60
C GLU A 5 46.08 25.18 -4.50
N THR A 6 45.92 24.06 -3.80
CA THR A 6 45.81 22.66 -4.25
C THR A 6 45.63 21.75 -3.01
N GLY A 7 45.21 20.48 -3.19
CA GLY A 7 45.36 19.45 -2.14
C GLY A 7 44.60 18.15 -2.35
N ARG A 8 44.87 17.40 -3.43
CA ARG A 8 44.51 15.97 -3.56
C ARG A 8 45.50 15.08 -2.79
N GLY A 9 45.01 13.99 -2.22
CA GLY A 9 45.77 12.83 -1.70
C GLY A 9 44.81 11.65 -1.38
N PRO A 10 45.26 10.39 -1.31
CA PRO A 10 44.98 9.42 -2.37
C PRO A 10 44.12 8.17 -2.04
N CYS A 11 43.62 7.60 -3.13
CA CYS A 11 43.17 6.25 -3.53
C CYS A 11 43.47 4.95 -2.74
N LEU A 12 42.42 4.08 -2.75
CA LEU A 12 42.35 2.59 -2.93
C LEU A 12 42.50 1.65 -1.71
N PRO A 13 42.02 0.36 -1.77
CA PRO A 13 41.20 -0.33 -2.78
C PRO A 13 39.97 -1.11 -2.23
N ALA A 14 39.22 -1.69 -3.19
CA ALA A 14 38.08 -2.60 -3.04
C ALA A 14 38.39 -3.90 -2.26
N GLY A 15 37.44 -4.32 -1.43
CA GLY A 15 37.44 -5.57 -0.68
C GLY A 15 36.46 -6.60 -1.26
N ASN A 16 36.97 -7.83 -1.40
CA ASN A 16 36.38 -9.01 -2.04
C ASN A 16 35.02 -9.48 -1.52
N HIS A 17 34.20 -9.93 -2.48
CA HIS A 17 33.18 -10.97 -2.29
C HIS A 17 33.79 -12.31 -1.86
N PRO A 18 33.06 -13.09 -1.05
CA PRO A 18 32.99 -14.54 -1.20
C PRO A 18 31.61 -14.96 -1.74
N ARG A 19 31.60 -15.65 -2.87
CA ARG A 19 30.52 -16.57 -3.26
C ARG A 19 30.73 -17.87 -2.48
N HIS A 20 29.68 -18.42 -1.89
CA HIS A 20 29.58 -19.87 -1.70
C HIS A 20 28.12 -20.35 -1.88
N PRO A 21 27.94 -21.61 -2.31
CA PRO A 21 26.72 -22.10 -2.94
C PRO A 21 25.78 -22.82 -1.97
N GLY A 22 24.52 -22.90 -2.39
CA GLY A 22 23.61 -24.05 -2.32
C GLY A 22 23.50 -24.86 -1.03
N ALA A 23 22.29 -24.88 -0.45
CA ALA A 23 21.77 -26.07 0.22
C ALA A 23 20.23 -26.07 0.16
N HIS A 24 19.68 -26.91 -0.71
CA HIS A 24 18.30 -27.37 -0.61
C HIS A 24 18.21 -28.25 0.65
N GLY A 25 17.53 -27.75 1.69
CA GLY A 25 17.20 -28.53 2.88
C GLY A 25 15.84 -29.19 2.70
N GLU A 26 15.82 -30.38 2.11
CA GLU A 26 14.66 -31.28 2.15
C GLU A 26 14.80 -32.14 3.41
N LEU A 27 14.03 -31.81 4.46
CA LEU A 27 13.96 -32.57 5.70
C LEU A 27 13.11 -33.84 5.47
N ALA A 28 13.78 -34.95 5.16
CA ALA A 28 13.21 -36.28 5.25
C ALA A 28 13.52 -36.84 6.65
N VAL A 29 12.49 -37.03 7.48
CA VAL A 29 12.56 -37.78 8.74
C VAL A 29 12.45 -39.28 8.43
N PRO A 30 13.41 -40.13 8.80
CA PRO A 30 13.26 -41.57 8.68
C PRO A 30 12.39 -42.08 9.84
N PHE A 31 11.36 -42.85 9.53
CA PHE A 31 10.58 -43.59 10.52
C PHE A 31 11.18 -45.00 10.61
N ASP A 32 11.70 -45.34 11.80
CA ASP A 32 12.21 -46.66 12.11
C ASP A 32 11.07 -47.69 12.15
N LEU A 33 11.23 -48.79 11.40
CA LEU A 33 10.50 -50.02 11.63
C LEU A 33 11.49 -51.17 11.68
N HIS A 34 11.63 -51.76 12.87
CA HIS A 34 12.34 -53.01 13.08
C HIS A 34 11.68 -54.17 12.29
N PRO A 35 12.46 -55.19 11.89
CA PRO A 35 11.99 -56.24 10.99
C PRO A 35 11.56 -57.52 11.74
N ALA A 36 10.64 -58.28 11.14
CA ALA A 36 10.53 -59.74 11.27
C ALA A 36 9.62 -60.30 10.12
N PRO A 37 9.61 -61.61 9.80
CA PRO A 37 10.20 -62.07 8.54
C PRO A 37 9.30 -62.90 7.60
N ALA A 38 9.83 -63.09 6.38
CA ALA A 38 9.76 -64.23 5.45
C ALA A 38 8.45 -64.69 4.76
N ALA A 39 8.58 -64.75 3.43
CA ALA A 39 8.09 -65.74 2.46
C ALA A 39 6.59 -65.83 2.11
N GLY A 40 6.27 -65.61 0.83
CA GLY A 40 4.98 -66.01 0.25
C GLY A 40 4.70 -65.47 -1.17
N ASN A 41 4.98 -66.32 -2.17
CA ASN A 41 4.46 -66.42 -3.55
C ASN A 41 3.97 -65.21 -4.40
N ARG A 42 4.50 -65.19 -5.63
CA ARG A 42 4.04 -64.45 -6.82
C ARG A 42 2.55 -64.67 -7.10
N HIS A 43 1.81 -63.59 -7.37
CA HIS A 43 0.73 -63.54 -8.37
C HIS A 43 0.68 -62.16 -9.03
N GLN A 44 0.51 -62.16 -10.35
CA GLN A 44 0.35 -61.00 -11.23
C GLN A 44 -0.79 -60.09 -10.78
N LEU A 45 -0.54 -58.78 -10.66
CA LEU A 45 -1.55 -57.74 -10.68
C LEU A 45 -0.98 -56.53 -11.42
N GLY A 46 -1.73 -56.09 -12.45
CA GLY A 46 -1.33 -55.10 -13.43
C GLY A 46 -0.91 -53.77 -12.80
N GLN A 47 0.15 -53.17 -13.37
CA GLN A 47 0.55 -51.82 -13.05
C GLN A 47 -0.52 -50.85 -13.58
N VAL A 48 -1.42 -50.41 -12.71
CA VAL A 48 -2.20 -49.20 -12.93
C VAL A 48 -1.24 -48.03 -12.75
N THR A 49 -0.66 -47.54 -13.85
CA THR A 49 0.12 -46.30 -13.84
C THR A 49 -0.83 -45.15 -13.53
N ARG A 50 -0.88 -44.79 -12.24
CA ARG A 50 -1.58 -43.60 -11.75
C ARG A 50 -0.88 -42.38 -12.33
N ARG A 51 -1.34 -41.89 -13.48
CA ARG A 51 -0.87 -40.65 -14.08
C ARG A 51 -1.24 -39.51 -13.13
N MET A 52 -0.28 -39.08 -12.30
CA MET A 52 -0.44 -37.86 -11.51
C MET A 52 -0.48 -36.69 -12.48
N VAL A 53 -1.68 -36.21 -12.78
CA VAL A 53 -1.87 -34.88 -13.34
C VAL A 53 -1.51 -33.90 -12.22
N ARG A 54 -0.29 -33.35 -12.24
CA ARG A 54 -0.03 -32.12 -11.49
C ARG A 54 -0.83 -31.03 -12.18
N ALA A 55 -2.05 -30.79 -11.71
CA ALA A 55 -2.69 -29.52 -11.96
C ALA A 55 -1.82 -28.47 -11.27
N SER A 56 -1.10 -27.65 -12.02
CA SER A 56 -0.58 -26.42 -11.46
C SER A 56 -1.81 -25.56 -11.17
N VAL A 57 -2.14 -25.42 -9.89
CA VAL A 57 -3.01 -24.33 -9.48
C VAL A 57 -2.21 -23.07 -9.81
N ALA A 58 -2.62 -22.32 -10.83
CA ALA A 58 -1.99 -21.04 -11.13
C ALA A 58 -2.00 -20.22 -9.82
N GLN A 59 -0.82 -19.83 -9.33
CA GLN A 59 -0.73 -18.98 -8.15
C GLN A 59 -1.46 -17.68 -8.44
N LEU A 60 -2.60 -17.48 -7.78
CA LEU A 60 -3.33 -16.22 -7.84
C LEU A 60 -2.45 -15.16 -7.18
N ARG A 61 -2.10 -14.13 -7.95
CA ARG A 61 -1.31 -13.00 -7.46
C ARG A 61 -2.21 -11.78 -7.37
N TYR A 62 -2.18 -11.13 -6.20
CA TYR A 62 -2.98 -9.97 -5.90
C TYR A 62 -2.09 -8.75 -5.61
N ILE A 63 -2.54 -7.57 -6.02
CA ILE A 63 -1.97 -6.29 -5.60
C ILE A 63 -3.08 -5.47 -4.94
N LEU A 64 -2.85 -5.03 -3.70
CA LEU A 64 -3.72 -4.11 -2.99
C LEU A 64 -3.09 -2.72 -3.05
N TRP A 65 -3.77 -1.78 -3.68
CA TRP A 65 -3.32 -0.42 -3.85
C TRP A 65 -3.88 0.48 -2.77
N ASP A 66 -3.05 1.36 -2.23
CA ASP A 66 -3.54 2.57 -1.58
C ASP A 66 -4.01 3.58 -2.64
N HIS A 67 -4.66 4.66 -2.23
CA HIS A 67 -5.31 5.60 -3.15
C HIS A 67 -4.62 6.95 -3.21
N ASP A 68 -4.78 7.78 -2.17
CA ASP A 68 -4.20 9.11 -2.09
C ASP A 68 -2.66 9.04 -2.01
N GLY A 69 -1.96 9.79 -2.88
CA GLY A 69 -0.50 9.79 -2.99
C GLY A 69 0.10 8.59 -3.73
N VAL A 70 -0.73 7.60 -4.14
CA VAL A 70 -0.29 6.40 -4.87
C VAL A 70 -0.93 6.31 -6.26
N LEU A 71 -2.25 6.39 -6.33
CA LEU A 71 -3.01 6.34 -7.57
C LEU A 71 -3.49 7.73 -8.03
N VAL A 72 -3.64 8.66 -7.10
CA VAL A 72 -4.07 10.04 -7.34
C VAL A 72 -3.32 11.01 -6.41
N ASP A 73 -3.02 12.22 -6.89
CA ASP A 73 -2.28 13.24 -6.16
C ASP A 73 -3.22 14.19 -5.40
N THR A 74 -3.67 13.76 -4.22
CA THR A 74 -4.75 14.40 -3.46
C THR A 74 -4.35 14.82 -2.04
N GLU A 75 -3.16 14.41 -1.58
CA GLU A 75 -2.73 14.65 -0.19
C GLU A 75 -2.57 16.14 0.14
N GLU A 76 -2.10 16.93 -0.84
CA GLU A 76 -1.99 18.39 -0.71
C GLU A 76 -3.37 19.01 -0.48
N TRP A 77 -4.37 18.60 -1.27
CA TRP A 77 -5.70 19.17 -1.23
C TRP A 77 -6.45 18.86 0.06
N TYR A 78 -6.26 17.66 0.61
CA TYR A 78 -6.81 17.31 1.92
C TYR A 78 -6.17 18.12 3.06
N PHE A 79 -4.84 18.37 2.99
CA PHE A 79 -4.18 19.29 3.91
C PHE A 79 -4.74 20.72 3.78
N GLN A 80 -4.87 21.24 2.56
CA GLN A 80 -5.35 22.58 2.31
C GLN A 80 -6.77 22.79 2.82
N ALA A 81 -7.67 21.83 2.54
CA ALA A 81 -9.03 21.83 3.06
C ALA A 81 -9.05 21.82 4.60
N THR A 82 -8.18 21.02 5.23
CA THR A 82 -8.09 20.94 6.69
C THR A 82 -7.57 22.25 7.28
N ARG A 83 -6.51 22.82 6.70
CA ARG A 83 -5.95 24.11 7.10
C ARG A 83 -6.97 25.24 6.98
N ARG A 84 -7.69 25.29 5.86
CA ARG A 84 -8.75 26.29 5.62
C ARG A 84 -9.85 26.19 6.67
N ALA A 85 -10.35 24.98 6.95
CA ALA A 85 -11.40 24.78 7.94
C ALA A 85 -10.94 25.08 9.38
N GLN A 86 -9.69 24.78 9.73
CA GLN A 86 -9.14 25.09 11.04
C GLN A 86 -8.92 26.60 11.25
N ALA A 87 -8.58 27.34 10.20
CA ALA A 87 -8.45 28.79 10.28
C ALA A 87 -9.76 29.49 10.69
N GLU A 88 -10.92 28.91 10.35
CA GLU A 88 -12.25 29.43 10.74
C GLU A 88 -12.50 29.37 12.25
N VAL A 89 -11.80 28.48 12.97
CA VAL A 89 -11.86 28.38 14.44
C VAL A 89 -10.64 29.01 15.11
N GLY A 90 -9.89 29.83 14.38
CA GLY A 90 -8.72 30.55 14.90
C GLY A 90 -7.46 29.69 15.05
N VAL A 91 -7.40 28.53 14.39
CA VAL A 91 -6.24 27.63 14.45
C VAL A 91 -5.44 27.69 13.15
N ASP A 92 -4.16 28.06 13.27
CA ASP A 92 -3.22 28.12 12.15
C ASP A 92 -2.46 26.79 12.02
N LEU A 93 -3.05 25.85 11.28
CA LEU A 93 -2.45 24.53 11.04
C LEU A 93 -1.21 24.63 10.14
N LYS A 94 -0.02 24.36 10.71
CA LYS A 94 1.22 24.26 9.93
C LYS A 94 1.37 22.89 9.29
N ARG A 95 2.11 22.86 8.18
CA ARG A 95 2.41 21.61 7.45
C ARG A 95 3.22 20.63 8.29
N ALA A 96 4.17 21.13 9.10
CA ALA A 96 4.96 20.29 10.00
C ALA A 96 4.07 19.58 11.04
N ASP A 97 3.16 20.32 11.69
CA ASP A 97 2.22 19.76 12.66
C ASP A 97 1.34 18.69 12.00
N TYR A 98 0.79 19.00 10.82
CA TYR A 98 -0.05 18.07 10.06
C TYR A 98 0.69 16.75 9.75
N GLN A 99 1.94 16.84 9.32
CA GLN A 99 2.79 15.66 9.06
C GLN A 99 3.06 14.87 10.33
N GLU A 100 3.35 15.54 11.45
CA GLU A 100 3.57 14.92 12.75
C GLU A 100 2.32 14.19 13.26
N PHE A 101 1.13 14.79 13.12
CA PHE A 101 -0.14 14.14 13.45
C PHE A 101 -0.36 12.89 12.59
N ARG A 102 -0.17 12.98 11.27
CA ARG A 102 -0.30 11.81 10.37
C ARG A 102 0.68 10.70 10.72
N ALA A 103 1.94 11.03 10.97
CA ALA A 103 2.97 10.04 11.33
C ALA A 103 2.65 9.28 12.63
N ARG A 104 1.87 9.89 13.53
CA ARG A 104 1.42 9.29 14.79
C ARG A 104 0.03 8.65 14.70
N GLY A 105 -0.61 8.63 13.54
CA GLY A 105 -2.00 8.17 13.38
C GLY A 105 -3.01 9.03 14.14
N LYS A 106 -2.69 10.31 14.39
CA LYS A 106 -3.54 11.26 15.11
C LYS A 106 -4.21 12.24 14.15
N THR A 107 -5.25 12.90 14.63
CA THR A 107 -5.98 13.90 13.87
C THR A 107 -5.41 15.31 14.11
N ALA A 108 -5.22 16.08 13.04
CA ALA A 108 -4.80 17.47 13.15
C ALA A 108 -5.82 18.36 13.88
N TRP A 109 -7.06 17.90 14.06
CA TRP A 109 -8.08 18.59 14.88
C TRP A 109 -7.76 18.59 16.37
N ASP A 110 -6.77 17.81 16.82
CA ASP A 110 -6.28 17.88 18.19
C ASP A 110 -5.69 19.26 18.53
N LEU A 111 -5.19 20.02 17.55
CA LEU A 111 -4.78 21.43 17.77
C LEU A 111 -5.97 22.31 18.16
N ALA A 112 -7.11 22.15 17.50
CA ALA A 112 -8.33 22.88 17.85
C ALA A 112 -8.83 22.51 19.24
N ARG A 113 -8.77 21.21 19.60
CA ARG A 113 -9.09 20.77 20.96
C ARG A 113 -8.18 21.41 22.01
N GLN A 114 -6.87 21.45 21.74
CA GLN A 114 -5.89 22.08 22.64
C GLN A 114 -6.09 23.59 22.76
N ALA A 115 -6.60 24.25 21.70
CA ALA A 115 -6.99 25.66 21.72
C ALA A 115 -8.34 25.93 22.42
N GLY A 116 -9.00 24.90 22.97
CA GLY A 116 -10.27 25.03 23.69
C GLY A 116 -11.52 25.06 22.81
N VAL A 117 -11.41 24.68 21.52
CA VAL A 117 -12.57 24.59 20.63
C VAL A 117 -13.42 23.39 21.02
N ALA A 118 -14.71 23.62 21.24
CA ALA A 118 -15.66 22.57 21.64
C ALA A 118 -15.89 21.55 20.51
N GLU A 119 -16.09 20.27 20.87
CA GLU A 119 -16.27 19.19 19.90
C GLU A 119 -17.42 19.41 18.90
N PRO A 120 -18.60 19.97 19.28
CA PRO A 120 -19.64 20.28 18.29
C PRO A 120 -19.21 21.29 17.22
N VAL A 121 -18.37 22.25 17.59
CA VAL A 121 -17.79 23.23 16.66
C VAL A 121 -16.78 22.55 15.75
N ILE A 122 -15.90 21.70 16.31
CA ILE A 122 -14.97 20.88 15.50
C ILE A 122 -15.73 20.00 14.50
N ALA A 123 -16.80 19.33 14.93
CA ALA A 123 -17.63 18.49 14.06
C ALA A 123 -18.25 19.31 12.90
N HIS A 124 -18.74 20.51 13.18
CA HIS A 124 -19.26 21.42 12.15
C HIS A 124 -18.17 21.80 11.13
N HIS A 125 -16.98 22.22 11.57
CA HIS A 125 -15.90 22.58 10.65
C HIS A 125 -15.23 21.38 9.95
N ARG A 126 -15.37 20.16 10.48
CA ARG A 126 -15.01 18.94 9.72
C ARG A 126 -15.88 18.76 8.48
N ALA A 127 -17.17 19.11 8.55
CA ALA A 127 -18.05 19.11 7.38
C ALA A 127 -17.68 20.23 6.38
N HIS A 128 -17.22 21.39 6.87
CA HIS A 128 -16.67 22.44 6.00
C HIS A 128 -15.41 21.96 5.27
N ARG A 129 -14.47 21.31 5.97
CA ARG A 129 -13.29 20.68 5.33
C ARG A 129 -13.73 19.73 4.22
N ASP A 130 -14.71 18.86 4.45
CA ASP A 130 -15.17 17.92 3.42
C ASP A 130 -15.65 18.66 2.16
N THR A 131 -16.41 19.74 2.36
CA THR A 131 -16.87 20.61 1.27
C THR A 131 -15.70 21.24 0.51
N TYR A 132 -14.71 21.80 1.23
CA TYR A 132 -13.52 22.39 0.62
C TYR A 132 -12.65 21.37 -0.10
N TYR A 133 -12.52 20.17 0.46
CA TYR A 133 -11.77 19.09 -0.19
C TYR A 133 -12.40 18.72 -1.53
N GLN A 134 -13.72 18.51 -1.55
CA GLN A 134 -14.44 18.26 -2.78
C GLN A 134 -14.42 19.44 -3.76
N GLU A 135 -14.30 20.68 -3.28
CA GLU A 135 -14.04 21.85 -4.14
C GLU A 135 -12.69 21.70 -4.86
N TYR A 136 -11.61 21.42 -4.12
CA TYR A 136 -10.28 21.23 -4.71
C TYR A 136 -10.25 20.04 -5.69
N LEU A 137 -10.86 18.90 -5.34
CA LEU A 137 -10.93 17.72 -6.21
C LEU A 137 -11.58 17.99 -7.58
N ARG A 138 -12.46 19.00 -7.68
CA ARG A 138 -13.10 19.39 -8.94
C ARG A 138 -12.29 20.40 -9.77
N ARG A 139 -11.41 21.16 -9.13
CA ARG A 139 -10.73 22.31 -9.73
C ARG A 139 -9.28 22.03 -10.09
N GLU A 140 -8.64 21.17 -9.32
CA GLU A 140 -7.20 20.93 -9.37
C GLU A 140 -6.86 19.67 -10.18
N GLU A 141 -5.65 19.64 -10.75
CA GLU A 141 -5.13 18.41 -11.34
C GLU A 141 -4.67 17.46 -10.22
N ILE A 142 -5.12 16.22 -10.30
CA ILE A 142 -4.88 15.18 -9.29
C ILE A 142 -4.42 13.85 -9.93
N ALA A 143 -4.14 13.85 -11.24
CA ALA A 143 -3.57 12.70 -11.92
C ALA A 143 -2.07 12.57 -11.60
N ILE A 144 -1.64 11.34 -11.31
CA ILE A 144 -0.22 10.99 -11.26
C ILE A 144 0.16 10.41 -12.64
N PRO A 145 1.11 11.02 -13.37
CA PRO A 145 1.52 10.51 -14.69
C PRO A 145 2.02 9.06 -14.63
N GLY A 146 1.58 8.23 -15.58
CA GLY A 146 2.04 6.84 -15.69
C GLY A 146 1.21 5.80 -14.91
N VAL A 147 0.28 6.24 -14.04
CA VAL A 147 -0.50 5.30 -13.21
C VAL A 147 -1.37 4.38 -14.06
N GLU A 148 -2.16 4.90 -15.00
CA GLU A 148 -3.06 4.06 -15.80
C GLU A 148 -2.27 3.09 -16.71
N GLU A 149 -1.11 3.49 -17.20
CA GLU A 149 -0.21 2.66 -17.99
C GLU A 149 0.33 1.49 -17.17
N VAL A 150 0.78 1.75 -15.94
CA VAL A 150 1.24 0.70 -15.02
C VAL A 150 0.11 -0.26 -14.67
N LEU A 151 -1.08 0.25 -14.36
CA LEU A 151 -2.25 -0.59 -14.07
C LEU A 151 -2.63 -1.47 -15.27
N ALA A 152 -2.58 -0.93 -16.49
CA ALA A 152 -2.84 -1.67 -17.71
C ALA A 152 -1.82 -2.81 -17.93
N LEU A 153 -0.54 -2.59 -17.63
CA LEU A 153 0.53 -3.60 -17.75
C LEU A 153 0.45 -4.71 -16.69
N LEU A 154 -0.24 -4.45 -15.57
CA LEU A 154 -0.35 -5.37 -14.45
C LEU A 154 -1.64 -6.21 -14.48
N LYS A 155 -2.73 -5.69 -15.06
CA LYS A 155 -4.07 -6.33 -15.03
C LYS A 155 -4.10 -7.76 -15.57
N ASP A 156 -3.27 -8.08 -16.57
CA ASP A 156 -3.25 -9.42 -17.19
C ASP A 156 -2.49 -10.45 -16.32
N ARG A 157 -1.74 -9.97 -15.32
CA ARG A 157 -0.85 -10.79 -14.48
C ARG A 157 -1.26 -10.81 -13.01
N TYR A 158 -2.09 -9.86 -12.58
CA TYR A 158 -2.50 -9.65 -11.20
C TYR A 158 -3.97 -9.26 -11.13
N LYS A 159 -4.65 -9.80 -10.13
CA LYS A 159 -5.94 -9.29 -9.66
C LYS A 159 -5.66 -8.11 -8.74
N MET A 160 -6.33 -6.98 -8.95
CA MET A 160 -6.02 -5.75 -8.23
C MET A 160 -7.23 -5.21 -7.50
N ALA A 161 -7.03 -4.59 -6.35
CA ALA A 161 -8.08 -3.90 -5.61
C ALA A 161 -7.52 -2.63 -4.97
N ILE A 162 -8.39 -1.65 -4.75
CA ILE A 162 -8.05 -0.45 -3.97
C ILE A 162 -8.54 -0.65 -2.54
N VAL A 163 -7.68 -0.33 -1.57
CA VAL A 163 -8.02 -0.30 -0.16
C VAL A 163 -7.60 1.05 0.38
N THR A 164 -8.56 1.91 0.71
CA THR A 164 -8.32 3.31 1.10
C THR A 164 -9.09 3.68 2.37
N THR A 165 -8.60 4.70 3.08
CA THR A 165 -9.31 5.41 4.15
C THR A 165 -10.07 6.64 3.65
N SER A 166 -10.08 6.87 2.33
CA SER A 166 -10.94 7.86 1.70
C SER A 166 -12.42 7.50 1.85
N LYS A 167 -13.25 8.54 1.98
CA LYS A 167 -14.71 8.42 2.00
C LYS A 167 -15.23 8.02 0.63
N ARG A 168 -16.31 7.23 0.60
CA ARG A 168 -16.97 6.83 -0.64
C ARG A 168 -17.34 8.03 -1.52
N ALA A 169 -17.88 9.09 -0.93
CA ALA A 169 -18.28 10.30 -1.68
C ALA A 169 -17.10 10.99 -2.39
N ASP A 170 -15.93 11.05 -1.74
CA ASP A 170 -14.73 11.68 -2.30
C ASP A 170 -14.09 10.76 -3.35
N PHE A 171 -14.05 9.45 -3.07
CA PHE A 171 -13.59 8.43 -4.02
C PHE A 171 -14.38 8.46 -5.34
N ASP A 172 -15.71 8.46 -5.25
CA ASP A 172 -16.59 8.48 -6.42
C ASP A 172 -16.43 9.79 -7.22
N LEU A 173 -16.24 10.92 -6.53
CA LEU A 173 -15.96 12.21 -7.17
C LEU A 173 -14.65 12.15 -7.96
N ILE A 174 -13.58 11.61 -7.37
CA ILE A 174 -12.26 11.46 -8.00
C ILE A 174 -12.35 10.55 -9.23
N HIS A 175 -13.11 9.45 -9.16
CA HIS A 175 -13.14 8.45 -10.23
C HIS A 175 -14.22 8.66 -11.29
N ARG A 176 -15.05 9.70 -11.19
CA ARG A 176 -16.13 9.98 -12.15
C ARG A 176 -15.68 10.01 -13.62
N SER A 177 -14.45 10.46 -13.90
CA SER A 177 -13.91 10.61 -15.26
C SER A 177 -12.58 9.87 -15.49
N ARG A 178 -12.18 8.95 -14.59
CA ARG A 178 -10.87 8.28 -14.62
C ARG A 178 -11.01 6.78 -14.88
N SER A 179 -10.02 6.14 -15.52
CA SER A 179 -10.10 4.71 -15.86
C SER A 179 -9.66 3.79 -14.73
N ILE A 180 -8.99 4.32 -13.70
CA ILE A 180 -8.31 3.54 -12.64
C ILE A 180 -9.18 2.39 -12.11
N VAL A 181 -10.45 2.65 -11.77
CA VAL A 181 -11.36 1.65 -11.19
C VAL A 181 -11.65 0.49 -12.14
N LYS A 182 -11.58 0.70 -13.46
CA LYS A 182 -11.80 -0.36 -14.47
C LYS A 182 -10.74 -1.47 -14.43
N HIS A 183 -9.61 -1.22 -13.76
CA HIS A 183 -8.55 -2.20 -13.57
C HIS A 183 -8.69 -3.00 -12.26
N MET A 184 -9.70 -2.71 -11.45
CA MET A 184 -9.86 -3.27 -10.10
C MET A 184 -11.00 -4.29 -10.05
N GLU A 185 -10.80 -5.37 -9.30
CA GLU A 185 -11.84 -6.35 -8.99
C GLU A 185 -12.84 -5.79 -7.97
N PHE A 186 -12.36 -5.03 -6.99
CA PHE A 186 -13.18 -4.35 -6.00
C PHE A 186 -12.44 -3.15 -5.39
N VAL A 187 -13.19 -2.34 -4.63
CA VAL A 187 -12.70 -1.16 -3.92
C VAL A 187 -13.27 -1.16 -2.50
N LEU A 188 -12.41 -0.99 -1.50
CA LEU A 188 -12.77 -0.74 -0.11
C LEU A 188 -12.44 0.71 0.28
N THR A 189 -13.47 1.43 0.71
CA THR A 189 -13.45 2.77 1.30
C THR A 189 -13.64 2.68 2.81
N VAL A 190 -13.47 3.80 3.52
CA VAL A 190 -13.55 3.81 5.00
C VAL A 190 -14.89 3.31 5.53
N GLU A 191 -15.96 3.45 4.76
CA GLU A 191 -17.30 2.98 5.13
C GLU A 191 -17.48 1.44 5.01
N ASP A 192 -16.53 0.73 4.38
CA ASP A 192 -16.65 -0.71 4.12
C ASP A 192 -16.03 -1.61 5.22
N TYR A 193 -15.44 -1.02 6.26
CA TYR A 193 -14.82 -1.76 7.35
C TYR A 193 -14.97 -1.06 8.71
N GLU A 194 -14.99 -1.85 9.78
CA GLU A 194 -15.17 -1.32 11.15
C GLU A 194 -13.90 -0.75 11.77
N LYS A 195 -12.72 -1.23 11.36
CA LYS A 195 -11.43 -0.79 11.90
C LYS A 195 -10.55 -0.22 10.80
N GLU A 196 -10.11 1.02 11.02
CA GLU A 196 -9.22 1.73 10.10
C GLU A 196 -7.78 1.22 10.18
N LYS A 197 -7.04 1.33 9.07
CA LYS A 197 -5.58 1.07 9.05
C LYS A 197 -4.89 1.87 10.17
N PRO A 198 -3.93 1.30 10.93
CA PRO A 198 -3.23 0.02 10.75
C PRO A 198 -3.74 -1.12 11.64
N SER A 199 -5.03 -1.12 12.00
CA SER A 199 -5.62 -2.05 12.97
C SER A 199 -5.31 -3.53 12.78
#